data_AF-A0AAP8GSB4-F1
#
_entry.id   AF-A0AAP8GSB4-F1
#
_cell.length_a   1.000
_cell.length_b   1.000
_cell.length_c   1.000
_cell.angle_alpha   90.00
_cell.angle_beta   90.00
_cell.angle_gamma   90.00
#
_symmetry.space_group_name_H-M   'P 1'
#
loop_
_entity.id
_entity.type
_entity.pdbx_description
1 polymer ?
#
loop_
_entity_poly.entity_id
_entity_poly.type
_entity_poly.pdbx_seq_one_letter_code
_entity_poly.pdbx_strand_id
1 'polypeptide(L)' 'MRRNRGAAIIIQGGKIALIKRVREGEMYFVFPGGGIEEGETPEEATKREVYEELGVHIQVEHLIAKVEFSEVVKARSSS' A
#
# COMPACT_ATOMS: atom_id res chain seq x y z
N MET A 1 6.35 9.19 12.43
CA MET A 1 7.24 9.23 11.25
C MET A 1 6.47 8.63 10.08
N ARG A 2 6.20 9.39 9.01
CA ARG A 2 5.59 8.81 7.79
C ARG A 2 6.60 7.86 7.16
N ARG A 3 6.23 6.61 6.97
CA ARG A 3 7.05 5.59 6.32
C ARG A 3 6.61 5.46 4.87
N ASN A 4 7.57 5.38 3.94
CA ASN A 4 7.26 5.05 2.56
C ASN A 4 6.64 3.64 2.51
N ARG A 5 5.73 3.43 1.56
CA ARG A 5 5.01 2.16 1.43
C ARG A 5 5.03 1.65 0.00
N GLY A 6 5.09 0.34 -0.14
CA GLY A 6 4.80 -0.39 -1.37
C GLY A 6 3.36 -0.88 -1.39
N ALA A 7 2.78 -1.04 -2.59
CA ALA A 7 1.49 -1.68 -2.77
C ALA A 7 1.42 -2.35 -4.14
N ALA A 8 0.77 -3.51 -4.23
CA ALA A 8 0.63 -4.27 -5.46
C ALA A 8 -0.79 -4.18 -6.04
N ILE A 9 -0.88 -3.91 -7.34
CA ILE A 9 -2.10 -4.13 -8.12
C ILE A 9 -1.93 -5.48 -8.83
N ILE A 10 -2.56 -6.53 -8.29
CA ILE A 10 -2.45 -7.88 -8.82
C ILE A 10 -3.69 -8.18 -9.65
N ILE A 11 -3.51 -8.38 -10.96
CA ILE A 11 -4.58 -8.69 -11.90
C ILE A 11 -4.47 -10.15 -12.35
N GLN A 12 -5.52 -10.94 -12.16
CA GLN A 12 -5.59 -12.31 -12.64
C GLN A 12 -7.01 -12.65 -13.08
N GLY A 13 -7.17 -13.17 -14.30
CA GLY A 13 -8.47 -13.56 -14.84
C GLY A 13 -9.49 -12.40 -14.87
N GLY A 14 -9.03 -11.18 -15.16
CA GLY A 14 -9.86 -9.98 -15.19
C GLY A 14 -10.33 -9.49 -13.82
N LYS A 15 -9.75 -10.00 -12.72
CA LYS A 15 -10.06 -9.60 -11.34
C LYS A 15 -8.84 -8.99 -10.67
N ILE A 16 -9.10 -8.15 -9.66
CA ILE A 16 -8.06 -7.49 -8.84
C ILE A 16 -8.09 -8.06 -7.44
N ALA A 17 -6.93 -8.39 -6.88
CA ALA A 17 -6.80 -8.81 -5.48
C ALA A 17 -6.85 -7.61 -4.52
N LEU A 18 -7.71 -7.70 -3.50
CA LEU A 18 -7.86 -6.69 -2.46
C LEU A 18 -7.96 -7.37 -1.09
N ILE A 19 -7.46 -6.70 -0.05
CA ILE A 19 -7.60 -7.12 1.34
C ILE A 19 -8.75 -6.36 1.98
N LYS A 20 -9.73 -7.09 2.50
CA LYS A 20 -10.82 -6.54 3.30
C LYS A 20 -10.30 -6.25 4.71
N ARG A 21 -10.36 -4.99 5.14
CA ARG A 21 -10.01 -4.57 6.50
C ARG A 21 -11.26 -4.07 7.23
N VAL A 22 -11.33 -4.39 8.52
CA VAL A 22 -12.34 -3.87 9.45
C VAL A 22 -11.58 -3.21 10.59
N ARG A 23 -11.73 -1.89 10.76
CA ARG A 23 -11.15 -1.13 11.87
C ARG A 23 -12.16 -0.13 12.39
N GLU A 24 -12.28 -0.05 13.72
CA GLU A 24 -13.16 0.94 14.39
C GLU A 24 -14.62 0.92 13.89
N GLY A 25 -15.11 -0.25 13.47
CA GLY A 25 -16.46 -0.40 12.91
C GLY A 25 -16.58 -0.06 11.42
N GLU A 26 -15.53 0.48 10.79
CA GLU A 26 -15.49 0.76 9.37
C GLU A 26 -14.91 -0.42 8.58
N MET A 27 -15.58 -0.75 7.47
CA MET A 27 -15.13 -1.73 6.50
C MET A 27 -14.59 -1.02 5.26
N TYR A 28 -13.37 -1.36 4.85
CA TYR A 28 -12.77 -0.85 3.61
C TYR A 28 -11.87 -1.90 2.97
N PHE A 29 -11.51 -1.66 1.71
CA PHE A 29 -10.62 -2.53 0.94
C PHE A 29 -9.33 -1.78 0.63
N VAL A 30 -8.22 -2.49 0.69
CA VAL A 30 -6.89 -1.98 0.33
C VAL A 30 -6.19 -2.91 -0.64
N PHE A 31 -5.30 -2.36 -1.44
CA PHE A 31 -4.31 -3.17 -2.14
C PHE A 31 -3.37 -3.84 -1.11
N PRO A 32 -2.92 -5.07 -1.37
CA PRO A 32 -1.86 -5.70 -0.59
C PRO A 32 -0.59 -4.86 -0.58
N GLY A 33 0.11 -4.86 0.53
CA GLY A 33 1.37 -4.13 0.72
C GLY A 33 1.46 -3.39 2.04
N GLY A 34 2.68 -2.94 2.35
CA GLY A 34 2.98 -2.31 3.63
C GLY A 34 4.22 -1.43 3.57
N GLY A 35 4.88 -1.30 4.72
CA GLY A 35 5.98 -0.35 4.91
C GLY A 35 7.26 -0.84 4.24
N ILE A 36 8.01 0.07 3.62
CA ILE A 36 9.35 -0.21 3.10
C ILE A 36 10.34 -0.23 4.27
N GLU A 37 11.03 -1.35 4.50
CA GLU A 37 12.07 -1.49 5.54
C GLU A 37 13.38 -0.83 5.14
N GLU A 38 14.27 -0.63 6.10
CA GLU A 38 15.59 -0.07 5.83
C GLU A 38 16.38 -1.02 4.93
N GLY A 39 16.94 -0.49 3.84
CA GLY A 39 17.67 -1.26 2.85
C GLY A 39 16.80 -1.89 1.76
N GLU A 40 15.47 -1.84 1.85
CA GLU A 40 14.58 -2.35 0.80
C GLU A 40 14.34 -1.31 -0.30
N THR A 41 14.34 -1.77 -1.55
CA THR A 41 13.68 -1.07 -2.64
C THR A 41 12.15 -1.16 -2.48
N PRO A 42 11.36 -0.23 -3.06
CA PRO A 42 9.90 -0.33 -3.06
C PRO A 42 9.38 -1.65 -3.65
N GLU A 43 10.10 -2.23 -4.61
CA GLU A 43 9.76 -3.50 -5.24
C GLU A 43 9.97 -4.68 -4.28
N GLU A 44 11.12 -4.75 -3.60
CA GLU A 44 11.42 -5.79 -2.62
C GLU A 44 10.41 -5.78 -1.47
N ALA A 45 10.15 -4.60 -0.90
CA ALA A 45 9.14 -4.42 0.14
C ALA A 45 7.76 -4.89 -0.32
N THR A 46 7.36 -4.55 -1.55
CA THR A 46 6.07 -4.95 -2.11
C THR A 46 5.98 -6.47 -2.26
N LYS A 47 7.03 -7.14 -2.76
CA LYS A 47 7.06 -8.60 -2.90
C LYS A 47 7.00 -9.31 -1.54
N ARG A 48 7.75 -8.82 -0.54
CA ARG A 48 7.73 -9.35 0.83
C ARG A 48 6.33 -9.23 1.44
N GLU A 49 5.76 -8.03 1.44
CA GLU A 49 4.44 -7.77 2.06
C GLU A 49 3.32 -8.58 1.39
N VAL A 50 3.34 -8.70 0.06
CA VAL A 50 2.35 -9.52 -0.67
C VAL A 50 2.47 -10.99 -0.25
N TYR A 51 3.69 -11.51 -0.08
CA TYR A 51 3.89 -12.87 0.39
C TYR A 51 3.42 -13.05 1.85
N GLU A 52 3.71 -12.09 2.73
CA GLU A 52 3.27 -12.13 4.14
C GLU A 52 1.74 -12.06 4.28
N GLU A 53 1.06 -11.20 3.51
CA GLU A 53 -0.39 -11.00 3.61
C GLU A 53 -1.21 -12.05 2.85
N LEU A 54 -0.71 -12.56 1.72
CA LEU A 54 -1.48 -13.43 0.81
C LEU A 54 -0.85 -14.81 0.56
N GLY A 55 0.40 -15.05 0.95
CA GLY A 55 1.09 -16.31 0.73
C GLY A 55 1.46 -16.60 -0.73
N VAL A 56 1.50 -15.57 -1.59
CA VAL A 56 1.79 -15.73 -3.02
C VAL A 56 3.04 -14.96 -3.43
N HIS A 57 3.80 -15.52 -4.36
CA HIS A 57 4.89 -14.80 -5.02
C HIS A 57 4.37 -14.04 -6.24
N ILE A 58 4.87 -12.82 -6.41
CA ILE A 58 4.52 -11.97 -7.56
C ILE A 58 5.78 -11.52 -8.30
N GLN A 59 5.59 -11.21 -9.57
CA GLN A 59 6.55 -10.46 -10.38
C GLN A 59 6.01 -9.05 -10.58
N VAL A 60 6.83 -8.04 -10.31
CA VAL A 60 6.46 -6.64 -10.54
C VAL A 60 6.81 -6.32 -11.99
N GLU A 61 5.82 -5.91 -12.77
CA GLU A 61 6.00 -5.58 -14.19
C GLU A 61 6.25 -4.08 -14.39
N HIS A 62 5.43 -3.24 -13.76
CA HIS A 62 5.43 -1.81 -14.00
C HIS A 62 5.16 -1.01 -12.72
N LEU A 63 5.86 0.13 -12.56
CA LEU A 63 5.47 1.15 -11.60
C LEU A 63 4.28 1.92 -12.16
N ILE A 64 3.12 1.78 -11.51
CA ILE A 64 1.88 2.45 -11.95
C ILE A 64 1.84 3.91 -11.51
N ALA A 65 2.19 4.18 -10.25
CA ALA A 65 2.18 5.53 -9.70
C ALA A 65 3.12 5.65 -8.50
N LYS A 66 3.69 6.86 -8.33
CA LYS A 66 4.30 7.31 -7.08
C LYS A 66 3.48 8.49 -6.58
N VAL A 67 2.93 8.37 -5.37
CA VAL A 67 2.05 9.39 -4.78
C VAL A 67 2.73 9.99 -3.58
N GLU A 68 2.85 11.32 -3.57
CA GLU A 68 3.40 12.07 -2.45
C GLU A 68 2.24 12.72 -1.68
N PHE A 69 2.18 12.44 -0.37
CA PHE A 69 1.21 13.08 0.51
C PHE A 69 1.93 14.21 1.26
N SER A 70 1.57 15.46 0.99
CA SER A 70 1.90 16.60 1.85
C SER A 70 0.87 16.74 2.97
N GLU A 71 1.20 17.46 4.05
CA GLU A 71 0.22 17.79 5.09
C GLU A 71 -0.75 18.87 4.57
N VAL A 72 -2.05 18.67 4.78
CA VAL A 72 -2.99 19.79 4.71
C VAL A 72 -2.80 20.59 5.99
N VAL A 73 -2.13 21.75 5.89
CA VAL A 73 -2.11 22.72 6.97
C VAL A 73 -3.55 23.19 7.19
N LYS A 74 -4.20 22.73 8.26
CA LYS A 74 -5.46 23.35 8.71
C LYS A 74 -5.12 24.80 9.08
N ALA A 75 -5.58 25.76 8.28
CA ALA A 75 -5.57 27.16 8.65
C ALA A 75 -6.29 27.27 10.00
N ARG A 76 -5.56 27.61 11.06
CA ARG A 76 -6.17 27.98 12.34
C ARG A 76 -6.98 29.24 12.10
N SER A 77 -8.31 29.12 12.11
CA SER A 77 -9.19 30.26 12.31
C SER A 77 -8.93 30.78 13.72
N SER A 78 -8.19 31.87 13.81
CA SER A 78 -8.02 32.66 15.02
C SER A 78 -9.38 33.21 15.43
N SER A 79 -9.89 32.75 16.56
CA SER A 79 -10.89 33.47 17.36
C SER A 79 -10.17 34.31 18.41
#